data_AF-A0A2I0DY33-F1
#
_entry.id   AF-A0A2I0DY33-F1
#
_cell.length_a   1.000
_cell.length_b   1.000
_cell.length_c   1.000
_cell.angle_alpha   90.00
_cell.angle_beta   90.00
_cell.angle_gamma   90.00
#
_symmetry.space_group_name_H-M   'P 1'
#
loop_
_entity.id
_entity.type
_entity.pdbx_description
1 polymer ?
#
loop_
_entity_poly.entity_id
_entity_poly.type
_entity_poly.pdbx_seq_one_letter_code
_entity_poly.pdbx_strand_id
1 'polypeptide(L)'
;MGTSNKVATIAAIESTNNLDIVDNNITQQRQPYLPKIIGVADSTHYLVGASDANNNFIELTEESCIVCVSSLAQAKQLLRNHHYRVAQLEYQTAYDEMCGLSSCGNYHETIKL
;
A
#
# COMPACT_ATOMS: atom_id res chain seq x y z
N MET A 1 -27.65 -68.94 -3.70
CA MET A 1 -29.11 -68.67 -3.67
C MET A 1 -29.31 -67.29 -3.06
N GLY A 2 -30.01 -66.40 -3.77
CA GLY A 2 -30.39 -65.06 -3.30
C GLY A 2 -31.20 -65.10 -1.99
N THR A 3 -31.38 -64.00 -1.28
CA THR A 3 -32.21 -62.86 -1.75
C THR A 3 -31.84 -61.50 -1.12
N SER A 4 -32.25 -60.45 -1.84
CA SER A 4 -32.18 -59.01 -1.59
C SER A 4 -32.76 -58.50 -0.28
N ASN A 5 -32.32 -57.30 0.14
CA ASN A 5 -33.19 -56.11 0.12
C ASN A 5 -32.38 -54.80 0.27
N LYS A 6 -32.66 -53.84 -0.61
CA LYS A 6 -32.16 -52.45 -0.59
C LYS A 6 -33.23 -51.52 0.01
N VAL A 7 -32.74 -50.39 0.52
CA VAL A 7 -33.35 -49.04 0.70
C VAL A 7 -34.10 -48.76 2.01
N ALA A 8 -33.53 -47.89 2.87
CA ALA A 8 -34.01 -46.52 3.14
C ALA A 8 -33.20 -45.83 4.26
N THR A 9 -32.71 -44.62 3.96
CA THR A 9 -32.68 -43.38 4.77
C THR A 9 -32.51 -43.46 6.30
N ILE A 10 -31.53 -42.73 6.85
CA ILE A 10 -31.71 -41.62 7.80
C ILE A 10 -30.35 -40.87 7.90
N ALA A 11 -30.40 -39.56 7.68
CA ALA A 11 -29.31 -38.63 7.93
C ALA A 11 -28.99 -38.62 9.44
N ALA A 12 -27.79 -39.09 9.80
CA ALA A 12 -27.22 -38.82 11.12
C ALA A 12 -26.47 -37.49 11.04
N ILE A 13 -27.07 -36.47 11.66
CA ILE A 13 -26.44 -35.20 11.97
C ILE A 13 -25.42 -35.50 13.07
N GLU A 14 -24.15 -35.70 12.71
CA GLU A 14 -23.07 -35.76 13.69
C GLU A 14 -22.67 -34.33 14.04
N SER A 15 -23.27 -33.82 15.13
CA SER A 15 -22.71 -32.71 15.88
C SER A 15 -21.48 -33.24 16.64
N THR A 16 -20.29 -33.02 16.11
CA THR A 16 -19.07 -33.10 16.91
C THR A 16 -18.32 -31.78 16.79
N ASN A 17 -18.33 -31.06 17.90
CA ASN A 17 -17.51 -29.90 18.17
C ASN A 17 -16.04 -30.18 17.81
N ASN A 18 -15.47 -29.40 16.90
CA ASN A 18 -14.05 -29.09 16.91
C ASN A 18 -13.94 -27.59 16.67
N LEU A 19 -13.74 -26.86 17.77
CA LEU A 19 -13.22 -25.51 17.77
C LEU A 19 -11.76 -25.58 17.34
N ASP A 20 -11.53 -25.75 16.04
CA ASP A 20 -10.25 -25.37 15.46
C ASP A 20 -10.27 -23.85 15.42
N ILE A 21 -9.63 -23.26 16.42
CA ILE A 21 -9.22 -21.86 16.45
C ILE A 21 -8.50 -21.64 15.13
N VAL A 22 -9.21 -21.05 14.17
CA VAL A 22 -8.61 -20.57 12.94
C VAL A 22 -7.73 -19.43 13.40
N ASP A 23 -6.44 -19.71 13.52
CA ASP A 23 -5.40 -18.71 13.66
C ASP A 23 -5.64 -17.69 12.55
N ASN A 24 -6.32 -16.60 12.87
CA ASN A 24 -6.47 -15.41 12.05
C ASN A 24 -5.13 -14.66 12.00
N ASN A 25 -4.06 -15.39 11.71
CA ASN A 25 -2.87 -14.84 11.14
C ASN A 25 -3.22 -14.52 9.69
N ILE A 26 -4.03 -13.46 9.51
CA ILE A 26 -4.02 -12.69 8.29
C ILE A 26 -2.59 -12.14 8.23
N THR A 27 -1.68 -12.92 7.66
CA THR A 27 -0.48 -12.38 7.05
C THR A 27 -1.01 -11.45 5.99
N GLN A 28 -1.23 -10.18 6.36
CA GLN A 28 -1.32 -9.09 5.42
C GLN A 28 -0.04 -9.19 4.62
N GLN A 29 -0.15 -9.81 3.44
CA GLN A 29 0.87 -9.80 2.42
C GLN A 29 1.10 -8.31 2.17
N ARG A 30 2.12 -7.72 2.82
CA ARG A 30 2.47 -6.32 2.68
C ARG A 30 2.69 -6.13 1.18
N GLN A 31 1.71 -5.53 0.53
CA GLN A 31 1.90 -5.01 -0.82
C GLN A 31 3.18 -4.16 -0.77
N PRO A 32 4.04 -4.21 -1.79
CA PRO A 32 5.27 -3.43 -1.78
C PRO A 32 4.92 -1.95 -1.86
N TYR A 33 4.69 -1.32 -0.70
CA TYR A 33 4.52 0.12 -0.57
C TYR A 33 5.85 0.77 -0.91
N LEU A 34 5.86 1.55 -1.99
CA LEU A 34 7.06 2.23 -2.45
C LEU A 34 7.08 3.63 -1.82
N PRO A 35 8.07 3.96 -0.97
CA PRO A 35 8.15 5.29 -0.37
C PRO A 35 8.25 6.36 -1.45
N LYS A 36 7.51 7.44 -1.25
CA LYS A 36 7.35 8.52 -2.22
C LYS A 36 7.47 9.89 -1.54
N ILE A 37 8.21 10.76 -2.20
CA ILE A 37 8.39 12.17 -1.85
C ILE A 37 7.74 12.99 -2.96
N ILE A 38 6.83 13.89 -2.61
CA ILE A 38 6.21 14.83 -3.55
C ILE A 38 6.70 16.23 -3.24
N GLY A 39 7.39 16.84 -4.20
CA GLY A 39 7.68 18.28 -4.21
C GLY A 39 6.57 19.01 -4.97
N VAL A 40 5.90 19.94 -4.30
CA VAL A 40 4.85 20.76 -4.91
C VAL A 40 5.47 22.07 -5.40
N ALA A 41 5.23 22.44 -6.66
CA ALA A 41 5.68 23.72 -7.21
C ALA A 41 5.19 24.88 -6.35
N ASP A 42 6.02 25.92 -6.23
CA ASP A 42 5.79 27.12 -5.42
C ASP A 42 5.60 26.87 -3.91
N SER A 43 5.79 25.63 -3.43
CA SER A 43 5.85 25.28 -2.01
C SER A 43 7.29 25.02 -1.55
N THR A 44 7.61 25.44 -0.33
CA THR A 44 8.86 25.06 0.36
C THR A 44 8.76 23.70 1.04
N HIS A 45 7.66 22.98 0.85
CA HIS A 45 7.37 21.75 1.57
C HIS A 45 7.39 20.52 0.65
N TYR A 46 7.81 19.42 1.23
CA TYR A 46 7.80 18.09 0.64
C TYR A 46 6.83 17.22 1.43
N LEU A 47 5.95 16.53 0.71
CA LEU A 47 5.09 15.50 1.29
C LEU A 47 5.82 14.17 1.23
N VAL A 48 5.80 13.42 2.33
CA VAL A 48 6.42 12.11 2.45
C VAL A 48 5.36 11.08 2.81
N GLY A 49 5.29 10.03 2.00
CA GLY A 49 4.31 8.96 2.10
C GLY A 49 4.77 7.74 1.32
N ALA A 50 3.83 6.93 0.87
CA ALA A 50 4.06 5.80 -0.01
C ALA A 50 3.03 5.75 -1.14
N SER A 51 3.37 5.03 -2.21
CA SER A 51 2.41 4.64 -3.23
C SER A 51 1.86 3.23 -2.95
N ASP A 52 0.54 3.10 -2.97
CA ASP A 52 -0.15 1.81 -2.92
C ASP A 52 -0.17 1.12 -4.30
N ALA A 53 -0.74 -0.07 -4.36
CA ALA A 53 -0.86 -0.85 -5.60
C ALA A 53 -1.77 -0.19 -6.67
N ASN A 54 -2.63 0.76 -6.27
CA ASN A 54 -3.51 1.52 -7.16
C ASN A 54 -2.89 2.87 -7.56
N ASN A 55 -1.62 3.10 -7.21
CA ASN A 55 -0.90 4.36 -7.43
C ASN A 55 -1.48 5.55 -6.66
N ASN A 56 -2.23 5.30 -5.59
CA ASN A 56 -2.66 6.34 -4.66
C ASN A 56 -1.50 6.74 -3.75
N PHE A 57 -1.43 8.02 -3.41
CA PHE A 57 -0.49 8.52 -2.42
C PHE A 57 -1.11 8.41 -1.02
N ILE A 58 -0.46 7.64 -0.15
CA ILE A 58 -0.91 7.32 1.21
C ILE A 58 0.22 7.55 2.22
N GLU A 59 -0.09 7.49 3.51
CA GLU A 59 0.89 7.55 4.60
C GLU A 59 1.92 6.41 4.54
N LEU A 60 3.09 6.64 5.16
CA LEU A 60 4.05 5.57 5.40
C LEU A 60 3.45 4.56 6.39
N THR A 61 3.89 3.30 6.33
CA THR A 61 3.38 2.26 7.24
C THR A 61 3.67 2.57 8.71
N GLU A 62 4.74 3.30 8.97
CA GLU A 62 5.22 3.69 10.30
C GLU A 62 4.58 4.99 10.82
N GLU A 63 3.83 5.71 10.00
CA GLU A 63 3.25 7.01 10.31
C GLU A 63 1.72 6.96 10.34
N SER A 64 1.09 7.80 11.16
CA SER A 64 -0.38 7.89 11.21
C SER A 64 -0.98 8.81 10.14
N CYS A 65 -0.14 9.57 9.44
CA CYS A 65 -0.55 10.54 8.43
C CYS A 65 0.61 10.85 7.46
N ILE A 66 0.28 11.53 6.36
CA ILE A 66 1.28 12.11 5.45
C ILE A 66 2.15 13.10 6.21
N VAL A 67 3.47 12.93 6.11
CA VAL A 67 4.42 13.82 6.78
C VAL A 67 4.79 14.97 5.84
N CYS A 68 4.78 16.19 6.37
CA CYS A 68 5.18 17.39 5.66
C CYS A 68 6.51 17.90 6.22
N VAL A 69 7.53 18.05 5.37
CA VAL A 69 8.86 18.52 5.77
C VAL A 69 9.32 19.69 4.91
N SER A 70 10.18 20.55 5.46
CA SER A 70 10.62 21.80 4.81
C SER A 70 11.77 21.62 3.82
N SER A 71 12.31 20.41 3.64
CA SER A 71 13.41 20.17 2.71
C SER A 71 13.49 18.73 2.25
N LEU A 72 14.04 18.53 1.06
CA LEU A 72 14.34 17.20 0.52
C LEU A 72 15.33 16.43 1.42
N ALA A 73 16.24 17.13 2.10
CA ALA A 73 17.18 16.51 3.03
C ALA A 73 16.47 15.91 4.25
N GLN A 74 15.50 16.64 4.83
CA GLN A 74 14.65 16.13 5.91
C GLN A 74 13.79 14.95 5.43
N ALA A 75 13.23 15.02 4.22
CA ALA A 75 12.45 13.92 3.65
C ALA A 75 13.29 12.64 3.53
N LYS A 76 14.50 12.76 2.97
CA LYS A 76 15.45 11.64 2.87
C LYS A 76 15.83 11.09 4.23
N GLN A 77 16.14 11.95 5.20
CA GLN A 77 16.49 11.52 6.55
C GLN A 77 15.34 10.78 7.23
N LEU A 78 14.11 11.27 7.09
CA LEU A 78 12.92 10.61 7.64
C LEU A 78 12.78 9.19 7.06
N LEU A 79 12.91 9.04 5.75
CA LEU A 79 12.83 7.72 5.11
C LEU A 79 13.98 6.79 5.51
N ARG A 80 15.20 7.33 5.70
CA ARG A 80 16.33 6.54 6.23
C ARG A 80 16.09 6.06 7.65
N ASN A 81 15.45 6.88 8.50
CA ASN A 81 15.11 6.50 9.87
C ASN A 81 14.12 5.32 9.89
N HIS A 82 13.26 5.23 8.86
CA HIS A 82 12.35 4.11 8.62
C HIS A 82 12.98 2.97 7.80
N HIS A 83 14.31 2.96 7.65
CA HIS A 83 15.09 1.90 6.99
C HIS A 83 14.84 1.73 5.49
N TYR A 84 14.22 2.71 4.83
CA TYR A 84 14.12 2.72 3.38
C TYR A 84 15.48 3.04 2.74
N ARG A 85 15.75 2.42 1.58
CA ARG A 85 17.00 2.61 0.81
C ARG A 85 16.83 3.41 -0.48
N VAL A 86 15.62 3.40 -1.01
CA VAL A 86 15.23 4.07 -2.25
C VAL A 86 13.87 4.71 -2.05
N ALA A 87 13.58 5.77 -2.80
CA ALA A 87 12.26 6.38 -2.84
C ALA A 87 11.97 6.93 -4.24
N GLN A 88 10.69 7.07 -4.56
CA GLN A 88 10.27 7.87 -5.69
C GLN A 88 10.21 9.34 -5.30
N LEU A 89 10.79 10.20 -6.12
CA LEU A 89 10.67 11.65 -6.02
C LEU A 89 9.83 12.13 -7.20
N GLU A 90 8.73 12.79 -6.90
CA GLU A 90 7.85 13.40 -7.89
C GLU A 90 7.81 14.91 -7.70
N TYR A 91 7.98 15.67 -8.77
CA TYR A 91 7.73 17.12 -8.78
C TYR A 91 6.42 17.40 -9.51
N GLN A 92 5.46 17.97 -8.79
CA GLN A 92 4.16 18.36 -9.31
C GLN A 92 4.17 19.85 -9.61
N THR A 93 3.83 20.22 -10.83
CA THR A 93 3.73 21.62 -11.24
C THR A 93 2.40 21.88 -11.93
N ALA A 94 1.81 23.05 -11.68
CA ALA A 94 0.58 23.48 -12.38
C ALA A 94 0.90 24.15 -13.73
N TYR A 95 2.17 24.35 -14.07
CA TYR A 95 2.58 25.17 -15.21
C TYR A 95 2.12 24.55 -16.54
N ASP A 96 2.19 23.23 -16.68
CA ASP A 96 1.77 22.56 -17.92
C ASP A 96 0.27 22.77 -18.20
N GLU A 97 -0.56 22.73 -17.15
CA GLU A 97 -2.01 22.96 -17.24
C GLU A 97 -2.32 24.45 -17.54
N MET A 98 -1.60 25.37 -16.90
CA MET A 98 -1.78 26.82 -17.12
C MET A 98 -1.31 27.27 -18.50
N CYS A 99 -0.38 26.56 -19.14
CA CYS A 99 0.09 26.82 -20.50
C CYS A 99 -0.75 26.13 -21.58
N GLY A 100 -1.85 25.43 -21.22
CA GLY A 100 -2.70 24.73 -22.17
C GLY A 100 -2.02 23.54 -22.84
N LEU A 101 -0.94 23.04 -22.25
CA LEU A 101 -0.29 21.80 -22.67
C LEU A 101 -1.08 20.64 -22.05
N SER A 102 -1.27 19.55 -22.81
CA SER A 102 -1.73 18.30 -22.23
C SER A 102 -0.73 17.91 -21.14
N SER A 103 -1.16 17.95 -19.87
CA SER A 103 -0.35 17.73 -18.66
C SER A 103 0.88 16.87 -18.97
N CYS A 104 2.03 17.51 -19.20
CA CYS A 104 3.25 16.78 -19.47
C CYS A 104 3.61 16.15 -18.12
N GLY A 105 3.47 14.83 -18.02
CA GLY A 105 3.35 14.15 -16.73
C GLY A 105 4.38 14.59 -15.68
N ASN A 106 3.96 14.58 -14.42
CA ASN A 106 4.79 14.94 -13.28
C ASN A 106 6.18 14.30 -13.41
N TYR A 107 7.24 15.10 -13.25
CA TYR A 107 8.60 14.55 -13.29
C TYR A 107 8.76 13.57 -12.14
N HIS A 108 9.11 12.33 -12.45
CA HIS A 108 9.32 11.27 -11.46
C HIS A 108 10.68 10.59 -11.63
N GLU A 109 11.43 10.50 -10.53
CA GLU A 109 12.75 9.89 -10.46
C GLU A 109 12.82 8.91 -9.28
N THR A 110 13.51 7.78 -9.44
CA THR A 110 13.86 6.91 -8.30
C THR A 110 15.21 7.33 -7.74
N ILE A 111 15.23 7.79 -6.49
CA ILE A 111 16.43 8.26 -5.82
C ILE A 111 16.91 7.24 -4.79
N LYS A 112 18.23 7.20 -4.59
CA LYS A 112 18.84 6.52 -3.43
C LYS A 112 18.75 7.45 -2.22
N LEU A 113 18.40 6.88 -1.08
CA LEU A 113 18.13 7.65 0.14
C LEU A 113 19.39 8.08 0.84
#